data_AF-A0A496XM56-F1
#
_entry.id   AF-A0A496XM56-F1
#
_cell.length_a   1.000
_cell.length_b   1.000
_cell.length_c   1.000
_cell.angle_alpha   90.00
_cell.angle_beta   90.00
_cell.angle_gamma   90.00
#
_symmetry.space_group_name_H-M   'P 1'
#
loop_
_entity.id
_entity.type
_entity.pdbx_description
1 polymer ?
#
loop_
_entity_poly.entity_id
_entity_poly.type
_entity_poly.pdbx_seq_one_letter_code
_entity_poly.pdbx_strand_id
1 'polypeptide(L)' 'MNTPVVVALDYAAAAPALSLAERLTPELCRLKVGKELFTRCGPQLVEKLQKMGFEVFLDLKF' A
#
# COMPACT_ATOMS: atom_id res chain seq x y z
N MET A 1 -3.68 17.98 -15.85
CA MET A 1 -4.22 17.13 -14.77
C MET A 1 -3.36 15.88 -14.73
N ASN A 2 -2.54 15.68 -13.69
CA ASN A 2 -1.77 14.45 -13.54
C ASN A 2 -2.48 13.60 -12.49
N THR A 3 -3.23 12.58 -12.92
CA THR A 3 -3.87 11.66 -11.99
C THR A 3 -2.77 10.72 -11.48
N PRO A 4 -2.46 10.70 -10.17
CA PRO A 4 -1.42 9.84 -9.63
C PRO A 4 -1.72 8.37 -9.91
N VAL A 5 -0.72 7.61 -10.33
CA VAL A 5 -0.87 6.16 -10.54
C VAL A 5 -1.21 5.50 -9.21
N VAL A 6 -2.08 4.49 -9.22
CA VAL A 6 -2.37 3.66 -8.05
C VAL A 6 -1.69 2.30 -8.22
N VAL A 7 -0.75 1.99 -7.34
CA VAL A 7 -0.03 0.70 -7.35
C VAL A 7 -0.69 -0.25 -6.37
N ALA A 8 -1.17 -1.39 -6.86
CA ALA A 8 -1.74 -2.43 -6.02
C ALA A 8 -0.66 -3.27 -5.35
N LEU A 9 -0.68 -3.35 -4.02
CA LEU A 9 0.18 -4.25 -3.24
C LEU A 9 -0.48 -5.63 -3.16
N ASP A 10 -0.40 -6.39 -4.24
CA ASP A 10 -1.02 -7.72 -4.35
C ASP A 10 -0.08 -8.81 -3.82
N TYR A 11 0.03 -8.86 -2.50
CA TYR A 11 0.90 -9.80 -1.79
C TYR A 11 0.17 -10.45 -0.61
N ALA A 12 0.51 -11.70 -0.32
CA ALA A 12 -0.01 -12.44 0.83
C ALA A 12 0.76 -12.15 2.15
N ALA A 13 1.76 -11.29 2.14
CA ALA A 13 2.58 -10.97 3.32
C ALA A 13 3.13 -9.53 3.27
N ALA A 14 3.40 -8.96 4.46
CA ALA A 14 3.88 -7.59 4.59
C ALA A 14 5.28 -7.37 3.99
N ALA A 15 6.21 -8.33 4.17
CA ALA A 15 7.60 -8.17 3.75
C ALA A 15 7.74 -7.83 2.24
N PRO A 16 7.22 -8.63 1.29
CA PRO A 16 7.33 -8.30 -0.13
C PRO A 16 6.58 -7.01 -0.52
N ALA A 17 5.47 -6.69 0.16
CA ALA A 17 4.74 -5.44 -0.07
C ALA A 17 5.56 -4.21 0.34
N LEU A 18 6.24 -4.28 1.49
CA LEU A 18 7.13 -3.21 1.98
C LEU A 18 8.37 -3.08 1.09
N SER A 19 8.98 -4.19 0.67
CA SER A 19 10.11 -4.16 -0.25
C SER A 19 9.77 -3.54 -1.62
N LEU A 20 8.53 -3.69 -2.10
CA LEU A 20 8.08 -2.95 -3.27
C LEU A 20 7.94 -1.46 -2.96
N ALA A 21 7.29 -1.10 -1.85
CA ALA A 21 7.08 0.30 -1.45
C ALA A 21 8.40 1.07 -1.27
N GLU A 22 9.46 0.43 -0.78
CA GLU A 22 10.81 1.02 -0.64
C GLU A 22 11.44 1.43 -1.99
N ARG A 23 10.95 0.88 -3.10
CA ARG A 23 11.46 1.15 -4.46
C ARG A 23 10.61 2.18 -5.21
N LEU A 24 9.53 2.67 -4.60
CA LEU A 24 8.59 3.60 -5.20
C LEU A 24 8.75 5.00 -4.60
N THR A 25 8.36 6.03 -5.36
CA THR A 25 8.36 7.42 -4.90
C THR A 25 6.94 7.85 -4.51
N PRO A 26 6.68 8.24 -3.26
CA PRO A 26 5.33 8.62 -2.80
C PRO A 26 4.68 9.75 -3.58
N GLU A 27 5.47 10.68 -4.12
CA GLU A 27 4.97 11.81 -4.92
C GLU A 27 4.42 11.39 -6.30
N LEU A 28 4.78 10.18 -6.77
CA LEU A 28 4.42 9.68 -8.10
C LEU A 28 3.25 8.69 -8.07
N CYS A 29 2.93 8.11 -6.91
CA CYS A 29 1.90 7.10 -6.81
C CYS A 29 1.26 6.98 -5.43
N ARG A 30 0.05 6.43 -5.42
CA ARG A 30 -0.68 6.00 -4.22
C ARG A 30 -0.64 4.48 -4.14
N LEU A 31 -0.70 3.92 -2.93
CA LEU A 31 -0.68 2.47 -2.74
C LEU A 31 -2.08 1.94 -2.43
N LYS A 32 -2.49 0.85 -3.08
CA LYS A 32 -3.74 0.15 -2.78
C LYS A 32 -3.45 -1.10 -1.96
N VAL A 33 -4.08 -1.20 -0.79
CA VAL A 33 -4.05 -2.40 0.06
C VAL A 33 -5.39 -3.10 -0.01
N GLY A 34 -5.39 -4.37 -0.45
CA GLY A 34 -6.60 -5.20 -0.54
C GLY A 34 -6.96 -5.90 0.77
N LYS A 35 -8.18 -6.46 0.82
CA LYS A 35 -8.73 -7.22 1.96
C LYS A 35 -7.77 -8.28 2.52
N GLU A 36 -7.22 -9.15 1.67
CA GLU A 36 -6.37 -10.27 2.12
C GLU A 36 -5.11 -9.78 2.85
N LEU A 37 -4.37 -8.86 2.22
CA LEU A 37 -3.16 -8.30 2.81
C LEU A 37 -3.47 -7.55 4.12
N PHE A 38 -4.57 -6.79 4.14
CA PHE A 38 -5.01 -6.04 5.33
C PHE A 38 -5.42 -6.96 6.49
N THR A 39 -6.26 -7.97 6.24
CA THR A 39 -6.73 -8.86 7.32
C THR A 39 -5.61 -9.70 7.90
N ARG A 40 -4.63 -10.07 7.07
CA ARG A 40 -3.47 -10.86 7.52
C ARG A 40 -2.42 -10.04 8.26
N CYS A 41 -2.07 -8.86 7.75
CA CYS A 41 -0.98 -8.05 8.31
C CYS A 41 -1.46 -6.98 9.30
N GLY A 42 -2.76 -6.75 9.36
CA GLY A 42 -3.38 -5.77 10.24
C GLY A 42 -3.11 -4.31 9.82
N PRO A 43 -3.63 -3.35 10.61
CA PRO A 43 -3.44 -1.92 10.37
C PRO A 43 -1.97 -1.48 10.44
N GLN A 44 -1.10 -2.24 11.12
CA GLN A 44 0.32 -1.90 11.25
C GLN A 44 1.05 -1.83 9.91
N LEU A 45 0.59 -2.57 8.90
CA LEU A 45 1.10 -2.44 7.53
C LEU A 45 0.78 -1.06 6.94
N VAL A 46 -0.46 -0.60 7.09
CA VAL A 46 -0.91 0.71 6.58
C VAL A 46 -0.14 1.84 7.26
N GLU A 47 0.04 1.75 8.58
CA GLU A 47 0.85 2.73 9.33
C GLU A 47 2.28 2.82 8.83
N LYS A 48 2.91 1.68 8.49
CA LYS A 48 4.28 1.68 7.91
C LYS A 48 4.31 2.37 6.55
N LEU A 49 3.35 2.07 5.67
CA LEU A 49 3.25 2.70 4.35
C LEU A 49 3.02 4.21 4.44
N GLN A 50 2.18 4.66 5.39
CA GLN A 50 1.96 6.08 5.67
C GLN A 50 3.21 6.76 6.24
N LYS A 51 3.96 6.08 7.13
CA LYS A 51 5.25 6.58 7.63
C LYS A 51 6.31 6.72 6.53
N MET A 52 6.20 5.94 5.46
CA MET A 52 7.03 6.08 4.26
C MET A 52 6.57 7.23 3.34
N GLY A 53 5.48 7.93 3.69
CA GLY A 53 4.96 9.09 2.96
C GLY A 53 3.88 8.76 1.92
N PHE A 54 3.47 7.49 1.78
CA PHE A 54 2.46 7.11 0.79
C PHE A 54 1.04 7.46 1.25
N GLU A 55 0.24 7.99 0.33
CA GLU A 55 -1.21 7.89 0.45
C GLU A 55 -1.64 6.45 0.21
N VAL A 56 -2.44 5.91 1.14
CA VAL A 56 -2.94 4.54 1.09
C VAL A 56 -4.44 4.52 0.83
N PHE A 57 -4.85 3.77 -0.19
CA PHE A 57 -6.24 3.45 -0.49
C PHE A 57 -6.55 2.02 -0.02
N LEU A 58 -7.47 1.88 0.95
CA LEU A 58 -7.92 0.58 1.44
C LEU A 58 -9.10 0.08 0.60
N ASP A 59 -8.88 -1.02 -0.11
CA ASP A 59 -9.86 -1.68 -0.98
C ASP A 59 -10.35 -2.97 -0.33
N LEU A 60 -11.15 -2.84 0.73
CA LEU A 60 -11.53 -3.95 1.60
C LEU A 60 -12.82 -4.67 1.16
N LYS A 61 -13.65 -4.05 0.32
CA LYS A 61 -14.91 -4.61 -0.22
C LYS A 61 -15.72 -5.39 0.84
N PHE A 62 -16.12 -4.70 1.91
CA PHE A 62 -17.06 -5.24 2.90
C PHE A 62 -18.51 -5.12 2.43
#